data_AF-A0A1M7Y526-F1
#
_entry.id   AF-A0A1M7Y526-F1
#
_cell.length_a   1.000
_cell.length_b   1.000
_cell.length_c   1.000
_cell.angle_alpha   90.00
_cell.angle_beta   90.00
_cell.angle_gamma   90.00
#
_symmetry.space_group_name_H-M   'P 1'
#
loop_
_entity.id
_entity.type
_entity.pdbx_description
1 polymer ?
#
loop_
_entity_poly.entity_id
_entity_poly.type
_entity_poly.pdbx_seq_one_letter_code
_entity_poly.pdbx_strand_id
1 'polypeptide(L)'
;MRKMLLSALLVSVPLCIASWSVGQDIDDAACKTTIETSCTKCHSTERICHELAESDANWPEIVKEMGARGKLSQEAQDTVLNCLTQASEPGKFVCTK
;
A
#
# COMPACT_ATOMS: atom_id res chain seq x y z
N MET A 1 4.73 17.07 -61.11
CA MET A 1 5.50 17.94 -60.19
C MET A 1 4.68 19.20 -59.89
N ARG A 2 4.20 19.36 -58.65
CA ARG A 2 3.79 20.67 -58.12
C ARG A 2 3.96 20.64 -56.59
N LYS A 3 5.00 21.32 -56.13
CA LYS A 3 5.28 21.56 -54.72
C LYS A 3 4.22 22.53 -54.18
N MET A 4 3.57 22.19 -53.07
CA MET A 4 3.06 23.19 -52.14
C MET A 4 3.34 22.73 -50.71
N LEU A 5 4.24 23.51 -50.12
CA LEU A 5 4.66 23.51 -48.74
C LEU A 5 3.60 24.16 -47.85
N LEU A 6 3.66 23.83 -46.55
CA LEU A 6 3.27 24.64 -45.39
C LEU A 6 1.77 24.91 -45.17
N SER A 7 1.22 24.30 -44.12
CA SER A 7 0.88 25.06 -42.91
C SER A 7 0.51 24.09 -41.78
N ALA A 8 1.38 24.07 -40.78
CA ALA A 8 1.11 23.46 -39.49
C ALA A 8 -0.06 24.21 -38.82
N LEU A 9 -1.24 23.59 -38.76
CA LEU A 9 -2.31 24.05 -37.89
C LEU A 9 -2.18 23.30 -36.55
N LEU A 10 -1.47 23.94 -35.63
CA LEU A 10 -1.42 23.60 -34.21
C LEU A 10 -2.83 23.79 -33.62
N VAL A 11 -3.62 22.72 -33.55
CA VAL A 11 -4.82 22.68 -32.72
C VAL A 11 -4.36 22.25 -31.33
N SER A 12 -4.21 23.23 -30.44
CA SER A 12 -3.95 23.03 -29.01
C SER A 12 -5.14 22.33 -28.36
N VAL A 13 -4.94 21.07 -27.97
CA VAL A 13 -5.86 20.30 -27.11
C VAL A 13 -5.57 20.69 -25.65
N PRO A 14 -6.48 21.35 -24.92
CA PRO A 14 -6.36 21.46 -23.49
C PRO A 14 -6.83 20.13 -22.89
N LEU A 15 -5.92 19.17 -22.74
CA LEU A 15 -6.14 17.96 -21.96
C LEU A 15 -6.03 18.36 -20.47
N CYS A 16 -7.11 18.86 -19.89
CA CYS A 16 -7.24 18.92 -18.44
C CYS A 16 -7.43 17.49 -17.93
N ILE A 17 -6.33 16.75 -17.83
CA ILE A 17 -6.33 15.51 -17.07
C ILE A 17 -6.37 15.95 -15.61
N ALA A 18 -7.55 15.93 -15.01
CA ALA A 18 -7.64 15.93 -13.56
C ALA A 18 -7.00 14.61 -13.13
N SER A 19 -5.73 14.66 -12.76
CA SER A 19 -5.03 13.54 -12.13
C SER A 19 -5.64 13.35 -10.77
N TRP A 20 -6.70 12.55 -10.70
CA TRP A 20 -7.18 12.01 -9.44
C TRP A 20 -6.11 10.96 -9.08
N SER A 21 -5.17 11.34 -8.23
CA SER A 21 -4.43 10.35 -7.46
C SER A 21 -5.49 9.57 -6.68
N VAL A 22 -5.90 8.43 -7.23
CA VAL A 22 -6.63 7.42 -6.48
C VAL A 22 -5.63 6.87 -5.48
N GLY A 23 -5.48 7.56 -4.35
CA GLY A 23 -5.09 6.87 -3.13
C GLY A 23 -6.21 5.87 -2.88
N GLN A 24 -5.93 4.57 -3.00
CA GLN A 24 -6.86 3.57 -2.53
C GLN A 24 -7.11 3.85 -1.05
N ASP A 25 -8.35 4.15 -0.69
CA ASP A 25 -8.73 4.26 0.71
C ASP A 25 -8.35 2.95 1.41
N ILE A 26 -7.61 3.05 2.51
CA ILE A 26 -7.24 1.89 3.34
C ILE A 26 -8.52 1.40 4.02
N ASP A 27 -8.90 0.15 3.75
CA ASP A 27 -10.00 -0.50 4.45
C ASP A 27 -9.55 -0.95 5.84
N ASP A 28 -9.87 -0.12 6.84
CA ASP A 28 -9.55 -0.37 8.25
C ASP A 28 -10.07 -1.72 8.75
N ALA A 29 -11.25 -2.16 8.31
CA ALA A 29 -11.85 -3.42 8.75
C ALA A 29 -11.09 -4.61 8.15
N ALA A 30 -10.71 -4.52 6.88
CA ALA A 30 -9.86 -5.51 6.22
C ALA A 30 -8.46 -5.57 6.87
N CYS A 31 -7.88 -4.41 7.22
CA CYS A 31 -6.61 -4.34 7.93
C CYS A 31 -6.66 -5.07 9.26
N LYS A 32 -7.62 -4.70 10.11
CA LYS A 32 -7.78 -5.29 11.43
C LYS A 32 -8.05 -6.80 11.34
N THR A 33 -8.98 -7.20 10.49
CA THR A 33 -9.34 -8.62 10.32
C THR A 33 -8.15 -9.44 9.82
N THR A 34 -7.42 -8.95 8.81
CA THR A 34 -6.27 -9.68 8.26
C THR A 34 -5.15 -9.83 9.28
N ILE A 35 -4.82 -8.75 10.00
CA ILE A 35 -3.77 -8.75 11.02
C ILE A 35 -4.16 -9.69 12.17
N GLU A 36 -5.38 -9.56 12.69
CA GLU A 36 -5.87 -10.40 13.79
C GLU A 36 -5.89 -11.88 13.38
N THR A 37 -6.44 -12.20 12.21
CA THR A 37 -6.59 -13.61 11.80
C THR A 37 -5.31 -14.23 11.29
N SER A 38 -4.37 -13.47 10.72
CA SER A 38 -3.17 -14.00 10.05
C SER A 38 -1.91 -13.84 10.89
N CYS A 39 -1.68 -12.65 11.47
CA CYS A 39 -0.43 -12.33 12.14
C CYS A 39 -0.41 -12.80 13.61
N THR A 40 -1.57 -12.98 14.24
CA THR A 40 -1.64 -13.39 15.66
C THR A 40 -1.60 -14.90 15.90
N LYS A 41 -1.52 -15.71 14.82
CA LYS A 41 -1.49 -17.17 14.91
C LYS A 41 -0.25 -17.72 15.64
N CYS A 42 0.84 -16.94 15.68
CA CYS A 42 2.12 -17.38 16.23
C CYS A 42 2.61 -16.54 17.42
N HIS A 43 2.29 -15.25 17.47
CA HIS A 43 2.66 -14.32 18.55
C HIS A 43 1.70 -13.13 18.58
N SER A 44 1.78 -12.28 19.62
CA SER A 44 1.00 -11.04 19.72
C SER A 44 1.40 -10.01 18.64
N THR A 45 0.59 -8.95 18.51
CA THR A 45 0.90 -7.78 17.65
C THR A 45 1.92 -6.83 18.26
N GLU A 46 2.39 -7.06 19.50
CA GLU A 46 3.34 -6.17 20.20
C GLU A 46 4.62 -5.96 19.41
N ARG A 47 5.13 -7.00 18.75
CA ARG A 47 6.31 -6.91 17.86
C ARG A 47 6.06 -5.97 16.68
N ILE A 48 4.87 -6.01 16.11
CA ILE A 48 4.48 -5.14 14.99
C ILE A 48 4.37 -3.70 15.48
N CYS A 49 3.76 -3.50 16.66
CA CYS A 49 3.66 -2.17 17.26
C CYS A 49 5.05 -1.57 17.59
N HIS A 50 5.96 -2.39 18.13
CA HIS A 50 7.33 -1.95 18.41
C HIS A 50 8.06 -1.55 17.13
N GLU A 51 8.00 -2.39 16.10
CA GLU A 51 8.65 -2.14 14.81
C GLU A 51 8.07 -0.91 14.09
N LEU A 52 6.77 -0.59 14.27
CA LEU A 52 6.17 0.64 13.74
C LEU A 52 6.75 1.92 14.37
N ALA A 53 7.35 1.83 15.56
CA ALA A 53 8.02 2.96 16.19
C ALA A 53 9.42 3.20 15.63
N GLU A 54 9.99 2.22 14.92
CA GLU A 54 11.31 2.30 14.30
C GLU A 54 11.21 2.96 12.92
N SER A 55 12.13 3.91 12.63
CA SER A 55 12.07 4.70 11.39
C SER A 55 12.56 3.95 10.14
N ASP A 56 13.27 2.84 10.31
CA ASP A 56 13.98 2.09 9.27
C ASP A 56 13.44 0.67 9.06
N ALA A 57 12.28 0.35 9.63
CA ALA A 57 11.62 -0.94 9.47
C ALA A 57 11.40 -1.31 7.99
N ASN A 58 12.00 -2.42 7.55
CA ASN A 58 11.83 -2.96 6.20
C ASN A 58 10.56 -3.83 6.12
N TRP A 59 9.39 -3.20 6.20
CA TRP A 59 8.10 -3.89 6.17
C TRP A 59 7.91 -4.89 5.02
N PRO A 60 8.32 -4.61 3.76
CA PRO A 60 8.24 -5.59 2.69
C PRO A 60 8.98 -6.90 3.00
N GLU A 61 10.18 -6.82 3.58
CA GLU A 61 10.97 -7.99 3.94
C GLU A 61 10.36 -8.73 5.13
N ILE A 62 9.95 -8.00 6.17
CA ILE A 62 9.31 -8.56 7.37
C ILE A 62 8.03 -9.31 6.99
N VAL A 63 7.14 -8.68 6.22
CA VAL A 63 5.87 -9.30 5.79
C VAL A 63 6.14 -10.52 4.90
N LYS A 64 7.13 -10.46 4.01
CA LYS A 64 7.52 -11.60 3.17
C LYS A 64 8.03 -12.77 4.01
N GLU A 65 8.90 -12.53 4.98
CA GLU A 65 9.41 -13.58 5.86
C GLU A 65 8.30 -14.20 6.72
N MET A 66 7.45 -13.37 7.32
CA MET A 66 6.34 -13.85 8.14
C MET A 66 5.29 -14.56 7.28
N GLY A 67 5.07 -14.08 6.06
CA GLY A 67 4.20 -14.70 5.07
C GLY A 67 4.68 -16.10 4.70
N ALA A 68 5.98 -16.29 4.48
CA ALA A 68 6.56 -17.59 4.20
C ALA A 68 6.45 -18.55 5.40
N ARG A 69 6.74 -18.08 6.62
CA ARG A 69 6.67 -18.90 7.86
C ARG A 69 5.23 -19.28 8.21
N GLY A 70 4.30 -18.33 8.12
CA GLY A 70 2.89 -18.52 8.43
C GLY A 70 2.04 -19.08 7.28
N LYS A 71 2.63 -19.26 6.09
CA LYS A 71 1.95 -19.68 4.87
C LYS A 71 0.77 -18.77 4.50
N LEU A 72 0.98 -17.45 4.59
CA LEU A 72 -0.03 -16.45 4.23
C LEU A 72 -0.21 -16.43 2.69
N SER A 73 -1.43 -16.17 2.23
CA SER A 73 -1.66 -15.86 0.82
C SER A 73 -0.94 -14.57 0.42
N GLN A 74 -0.73 -14.38 -0.88
CA GLN A 74 -0.17 -13.12 -1.37
C GLN A 74 -1.10 -11.93 -1.05
N GLU A 75 -2.41 -12.13 -1.19
CA GLU A 75 -3.43 -11.12 -0.85
C GLU A 75 -3.35 -10.66 0.62
N ALA A 76 -3.14 -11.60 1.55
CA ALA A 76 -2.98 -11.25 2.96
C ALA A 76 -1.67 -10.48 3.21
N GLN A 77 -0.59 -10.84 2.54
CA GLN A 77 0.68 -10.12 2.61
C GLN A 77 0.53 -8.69 2.06
N ASP A 78 -0.10 -8.53 0.90
CA ASP A 78 -0.32 -7.24 0.26
C ASP A 78 -1.22 -6.34 1.12
N THR A 79 -2.28 -6.92 1.70
CA THR A 79 -3.17 -6.22 2.62
C THR A 79 -2.39 -5.71 3.83
N VAL A 80 -1.64 -6.58 4.52
CA VAL A 80 -0.86 -6.18 5.70
C VAL A 80 0.17 -5.12 5.34
N LEU A 81 0.90 -5.28 4.24
CA LEU A 81 1.89 -4.32 3.80
C LEU A 81 1.26 -2.94 3.55
N ASN A 82 0.11 -2.89 2.87
CA ASN A 82 -0.62 -1.64 2.65
C ASN A 82 -1.08 -1.02 3.98
N CYS A 83 -1.62 -1.81 4.90
CA CYS A 83 -2.06 -1.32 6.20
C CYS A 83 -0.93 -0.70 7.03
N LEU A 84 0.28 -1.27 6.97
CA LEU A 84 1.41 -0.82 7.79
C LEU A 84 2.20 0.33 7.17
N THR A 85 2.16 0.49 5.85
CA THR A 85 3.00 1.47 5.13
C THR A 85 2.23 2.62 4.50
N GLN A 86 0.93 2.46 4.25
CA GLN A 86 0.11 3.46 3.54
C GLN A 86 -0.99 4.08 4.41
N ALA A 87 -1.35 3.46 5.54
CA ALA A 87 -2.28 4.09 6.48
C ALA A 87 -1.66 5.32 7.14
N SER A 88 -2.47 6.35 7.38
CA SER A 88 -2.01 7.54 8.11
C SER A 88 -1.70 7.26 9.58
N GLU A 89 -2.34 6.25 10.16
CA GLU A 89 -2.19 5.83 11.56
C GLU A 89 -2.13 4.29 11.67
N PRO A 90 -1.07 3.63 11.19
CA PRO A 90 -0.99 2.16 11.14
C PRO A 90 -1.05 1.53 12.55
N GLY A 91 -0.63 2.26 13.58
CA GLY A 91 -0.67 1.82 14.97
C GLY A 91 -2.08 1.45 15.45
N LYS A 92 -3.15 2.03 14.89
CA LYS A 92 -4.54 1.72 15.31
C LYS A 92 -4.93 0.26 15.08
N PHE A 93 -4.19 -0.46 14.22
CA PHE A 93 -4.45 -1.87 13.92
C PHE A 93 -3.69 -2.85 14.82
N VAL A 94 -2.59 -2.42 15.44
CA VAL A 94 -1.61 -3.34 16.08
C VAL A 94 -1.15 -2.90 17.47
N CYS A 95 -1.21 -1.60 17.77
CA CYS A 95 -0.82 -1.00 19.03
C CYS A 95 -2.04 -0.90 19.95
N THR A 96 -2.43 -2.01 20.54
CA THR A 96 -3.29 -1.97 21.72
C THR A 96 -2.48 -1.49 22.93
N LYS A 97 -3.09 -0.66 23.78
CA LYS A 97 -2.53 -0.30 25.09
C LYS A 97 -2.55 -1.47 26.06
#